data_AF-A0A928IIZ2-F1
#
_entry.id   AF-A0A928IIZ2-F1
#
_cell.length_a   1.000
_cell.length_b   1.000
_cell.length_c   1.000
_cell.angle_alpha   90.00
_cell.angle_beta   90.00
_cell.angle_gamma   90.00
#
_symmetry.space_group_name_H-M   'P 1'
#
loop_
_entity.id
_entity.type
_entity.pdbx_description
1 polymer ?
#
loop_
_entity_poly.entity_id
_entity_poly.type
_entity_poly.pdbx_seq_one_letter_code
_entity_poly.pdbx_strand_id
1 'polypeptide(L)'
;MEVATLYDKWAVGKNYEAGTFLRYGTNGVGDPQLYKVVQAHTSQANWAPDVTPTLYTPIGLDEGGYPVWSQPTGAHDAYNTGDIVNYNGTLYKSLIDGNVYSPDAYPAGWSVYAE
;
A
#
# COMPACT_ATOMS: atom_id res chain seq x y z
N MET A 1 2.33 18.16 -8.28
CA MET A 1 2.58 16.90 -9.01
C MET A 1 4.07 16.64 -8.93
N GLU A 2 4.51 15.90 -7.90
CA GLU A 2 5.90 15.43 -7.83
C GLU A 2 6.01 14.12 -8.60
N VAL A 3 7.02 14.07 -9.46
CA VAL A 3 7.19 13.08 -10.52
C VAL A 3 7.70 11.77 -9.90
N ALA A 4 7.09 10.63 -10.25
CA ALA A 4 7.44 9.28 -9.78
C ALA A 4 8.91 8.86 -9.99
N THR A 5 9.72 9.67 -10.67
CA THR A 5 11.17 9.49 -10.83
C THR A 5 12.02 9.91 -9.63
N LEU A 6 11.44 10.53 -8.59
CA LEU A 6 12.18 10.94 -7.39
C LEU A 6 12.53 9.77 -6.45
N TYR A 7 11.78 8.67 -6.52
CA TYR A 7 11.94 7.57 -5.57
C TYR A 7 12.99 6.55 -6.02
N ASP A 8 13.85 6.17 -5.08
CA ASP A 8 14.90 5.19 -5.31
C ASP A 8 14.33 3.82 -5.67
N LYS A 9 14.99 3.14 -6.61
CA LYS A 9 14.69 1.74 -6.91
C LYS A 9 15.07 0.86 -5.71
N TRP A 10 14.23 -0.12 -5.39
CA TRP A 10 14.56 -1.13 -4.39
C TRP A 10 15.88 -1.83 -4.71
N ALA A 11 16.71 -2.03 -3.69
CA ALA A 11 18.00 -2.71 -3.80
C ALA A 11 18.23 -3.62 -2.58
N VAL A 12 18.87 -4.77 -2.79
CA VAL A 12 19.24 -5.73 -1.73
C VAL A 12 20.38 -5.17 -0.88
N GLY A 13 20.34 -5.42 0.44
CA GLY A 13 21.37 -4.98 1.38
C GLY A 13 21.30 -3.50 1.76
N LYS A 14 20.25 -2.78 1.34
CA LYS A 14 20.01 -1.38 1.70
C LYS A 14 19.22 -1.31 3.00
N ASN A 15 19.61 -0.41 3.91
CA ASN A 15 18.81 -0.09 5.09
C ASN A 15 17.67 0.84 4.68
N TYR A 16 16.44 0.45 5.01
CA TYR A 16 15.24 1.22 4.78
C TYR A 16 14.58 1.59 6.11
N GLU A 17 14.25 2.87 6.27
CA GLU A 17 13.48 3.36 7.40
C GLU A 17 11.98 3.22 7.15
N ALA A 18 11.19 3.02 8.21
CA ALA A 18 9.73 3.01 8.10
C ALA A 18 9.23 4.34 7.52
N GLY A 19 8.23 4.26 6.63
CA GLY A 19 7.69 5.41 5.91
C GLY A 19 8.47 5.80 4.64
N THR A 20 9.63 5.20 4.37
CA THR A 20 10.37 5.45 3.12
C THR A 20 9.55 4.99 1.92
N PHE A 21 9.51 5.81 0.87
CA PHE A 21 8.91 5.47 -0.41
C PHE A 21 9.99 5.01 -1.39
N LEU A 22 9.72 3.93 -2.11
CA LEU A 22 10.62 3.34 -3.10
C LEU A 22 9.83 2.79 -4.28
N ARG A 23 10.53 2.45 -5.36
CA ARG A 23 9.94 1.81 -6.53
C ARG A 23 10.45 0.39 -6.75
N TYR A 24 9.55 -0.50 -7.14
CA TYR A 24 9.88 -1.89 -7.51
C TYR A 24 8.84 -2.43 -8.49
N GLY A 25 9.26 -2.96 -9.64
CA GLY A 25 8.34 -3.48 -10.67
C GLY A 25 7.46 -2.40 -11.32
N THR A 26 6.34 -2.84 -11.89
CA THR A 26 5.32 -2.01 -12.56
C THR A 26 3.95 -2.35 -12.01
N ASN A 27 3.03 -1.38 -12.00
CA ASN A 27 1.64 -1.58 -11.61
C ASN A 27 0.78 -2.09 -12.79
N GLY A 28 -0.50 -2.34 -12.55
CA GLY A 28 -1.44 -2.84 -13.56
C GLY A 28 -1.69 -1.91 -14.75
N VAL A 29 -1.31 -0.63 -14.64
CA VAL A 29 -1.42 0.36 -15.72
C VAL A 29 -0.09 0.62 -16.44
N GLY A 30 0.96 -0.13 -16.11
CA GLY A 30 2.27 -0.07 -16.78
C GLY A 30 3.25 0.99 -16.22
N ASP A 31 2.86 1.71 -15.17
CA ASP A 31 3.72 2.69 -14.50
C ASP A 31 4.61 2.03 -13.43
N PRO A 32 5.73 2.64 -13.02
CA PRO A 32 6.53 2.15 -11.89
C PRO A 32 5.68 2.01 -10.62
N GLN A 33 5.64 0.82 -10.03
CA GLN A 33 4.91 0.59 -8.78
C GLN A 33 5.68 1.18 -7.60
N LEU A 34 5.00 2.05 -6.84
CA LEU A 34 5.53 2.62 -5.61
C LEU A 34 5.17 1.74 -4.41
N TYR A 35 6.07 1.67 -3.45
CA TYR A 35 5.84 1.01 -2.16
C TYR A 35 6.27 1.93 -1.04
N LYS A 36 5.55 1.87 0.08
CA LYS A 36 5.95 2.45 1.36
C LYS A 36 6.47 1.36 2.27
N VAL A 37 7.60 1.61 2.91
CA VAL A 37 8.19 0.74 3.91
C VAL A 37 7.35 0.80 5.18
N VAL A 38 6.88 -0.37 5.65
CA VAL A 38 6.04 -0.49 6.85
C VAL A 38 6.89 -0.49 8.12
N GLN A 39 8.02 -1.21 8.10
CA GLN A 39 8.90 -1.40 9.25
C GLN A 39 10.36 -1.19 8.84
N ALA A 40 11.18 -0.58 9.69
CA ALA A 40 12.59 -0.36 9.40
C ALA A 40 13.35 -1.70 9.33
N HIS A 41 14.16 -1.91 8.30
CA HIS A 41 14.90 -3.16 8.08
C HIS A 41 16.02 -3.01 7.04
N THR A 42 16.93 -3.98 6.99
CA THR A 42 17.86 -4.18 5.88
C THR A 42 17.25 -5.14 4.87
N SER A 43 17.12 -4.73 3.61
CA SER A 43 16.49 -5.53 2.55
C SER A 43 17.28 -6.81 2.20
N GLN A 44 16.57 -7.86 1.82
CA GLN A 44 17.13 -9.15 1.39
C GLN A 44 16.49 -9.58 0.07
N ALA A 45 17.16 -10.44 -0.71
CA ALA A 45 16.68 -10.88 -2.02
C ALA A 45 15.32 -11.58 -1.98
N ASN A 46 15.05 -12.32 -0.91
CA ASN A 46 13.76 -12.99 -0.63
C ASN A 46 12.75 -12.08 0.07
N TRP A 47 13.09 -10.82 0.35
CA TRP A 47 12.22 -9.80 0.93
C TRP A 47 11.91 -8.71 -0.10
N ALA A 48 11.59 -9.11 -1.32
CA ALA A 48 11.18 -8.16 -2.34
C ALA A 48 9.81 -7.53 -2.00
N PRO A 49 9.54 -6.27 -2.41
CA PRO A 49 8.32 -5.56 -2.04
C PRO A 49 7.01 -6.24 -2.43
N ASP A 50 6.99 -6.99 -3.53
CA ASP A 50 5.83 -7.71 -4.06
C ASP A 50 5.51 -9.02 -3.31
N VAL A 51 6.48 -9.58 -2.58
CA VAL A 51 6.31 -10.85 -1.85
C VAL A 51 6.32 -10.69 -0.33
N THR A 52 6.51 -9.47 0.18
CA THR A 52 6.68 -9.20 1.62
C THR A 52 5.75 -8.09 2.13
N PRO A 53 4.42 -8.33 2.17
CA PRO A 53 3.44 -7.31 2.54
C PRO A 53 3.58 -6.81 3.98
N THR A 54 4.26 -7.56 4.85
CA THR A 54 4.56 -7.16 6.22
C THR A 54 5.63 -6.07 6.32
N LEU A 55 6.48 -5.93 5.29
CA LEU A 55 7.56 -4.94 5.22
C LEU A 55 7.26 -3.79 4.25
N TYR A 56 6.40 -4.02 3.25
CA TYR A 56 6.10 -3.06 2.21
C TYR A 56 4.61 -3.02 1.90
N THR A 57 4.07 -1.83 1.68
CA THR A 57 2.69 -1.65 1.21
C THR A 57 2.69 -0.96 -0.14
N PRO A 58 2.07 -1.55 -1.18
CA PRO A 58 1.96 -0.91 -2.49
C PRO A 58 1.10 0.36 -2.40
N ILE A 59 1.46 1.35 -3.21
CA ILE A 59 0.74 2.62 -3.35
C ILE A 59 0.42 2.84 -4.81
N GLY A 60 -0.85 3.11 -5.10
CA GLY A 60 -1.31 3.40 -6.44
C GLY A 60 -2.74 2.95 -6.63
N LEU A 61 -3.13 2.80 -7.88
CA LEU A 61 -4.40 2.23 -8.29
C LEU A 61 -4.20 0.80 -8.80
N ASP A 62 -5.20 -0.05 -8.61
CA ASP A 62 -5.29 -1.34 -9.29
C ASP A 62 -5.74 -1.19 -10.76
N GLU A 63 -5.89 -2.30 -11.47
CA GLU A 63 -6.34 -2.32 -12.87
C GLU A 63 -7.76 -1.74 -13.06
N GLY A 64 -8.60 -1.78 -12.02
CA GLY A 64 -9.94 -1.20 -12.02
C GLY A 64 -9.97 0.28 -11.66
N GLY A 65 -8.81 0.89 -11.35
CA GLY A 65 -8.72 2.28 -10.92
C GLY A 65 -9.02 2.50 -9.44
N TYR A 66 -9.15 1.43 -8.64
CA TYR A 66 -9.36 1.54 -7.19
C TYR A 66 -8.03 1.72 -6.47
N PRO A 67 -7.96 2.60 -5.45
CA PRO A 67 -6.75 2.78 -4.68
C PRO A 67 -6.37 1.50 -3.94
N VAL A 68 -5.11 1.09 -4.05
CA VAL A 68 -4.56 0.00 -3.25
C VAL A 68 -4.49 0.46 -1.79
N TRP A 69 -4.96 -0.38 -0.87
CA TRP A 69 -4.94 -0.06 0.55
C TRP A 69 -3.51 0.17 1.01
N SER A 70 -3.31 1.28 1.71
CA SER A 70 -2.04 1.65 2.31
C SER A 70 -2.23 2.04 3.76
N GLN A 71 -1.37 1.55 4.66
CA GLN A 71 -1.45 1.84 6.09
C GLN A 71 -1.41 3.35 6.34
N PRO A 72 -2.51 3.95 6.86
CA PRO A 72 -2.53 5.37 7.23
C PRO A 72 -1.53 5.66 8.36
N THR A 73 -1.01 6.87 8.37
CA THR A 73 -0.11 7.41 9.41
C THR A 73 -0.85 8.18 10.50
N GLY A 74 -2.11 8.57 10.25
CA GLY A 74 -2.97 9.20 11.25
C GLY A 74 -4.34 9.57 10.68
N ALA A 75 -5.02 10.52 11.32
CA ALA A 75 -6.37 10.91 10.92
C ALA A 75 -6.45 11.63 9.56
N HIS A 76 -5.34 12.20 9.08
CA HIS A 76 -5.30 12.99 7.85
C HIS A 76 -5.27 12.15 6.57
N ASP A 77 -4.85 10.89 6.68
CA ASP A 77 -4.77 9.92 5.59
C ASP A 77 -5.59 8.65 5.88
N ALA A 78 -6.49 8.71 6.87
CA ALA A 78 -7.40 7.62 7.22
C ALA A 78 -8.57 7.51 6.23
N TYR A 79 -9.07 6.30 6.04
CA TYR A 79 -10.21 6.03 5.16
C TYR A 79 -11.54 6.33 5.86
N ASN A 80 -12.45 7.01 5.19
CA ASN A 80 -13.77 7.33 5.74
C ASN A 80 -14.84 6.34 5.28
N THR A 81 -16.01 6.41 5.92
CA THR A 81 -17.14 5.55 5.54
C THR A 81 -17.45 5.73 4.07
N GLY A 82 -17.47 4.63 3.33
CA GLY A 82 -17.76 4.64 1.91
C GLY A 82 -16.54 4.56 0.99
N ASP A 83 -15.34 4.83 1.48
CA ASP A 83 -14.11 4.69 0.70
C ASP A 83 -13.90 3.23 0.30
N ILE A 84 -13.50 3.01 -0.96
CA ILE A 84 -13.26 1.69 -1.53
C ILE A 84 -11.78 1.55 -1.84
N VAL A 85 -11.18 0.46 -1.38
CA VAL A 85 -9.76 0.15 -1.58
C VAL A 85 -9.59 -1.29 -2.05
N ASN A 86 -8.55 -1.54 -2.84
CA ASN A 86 -8.09 -2.90 -3.10
C ASN A 86 -7.13 -3.35 -2.00
N TYR A 87 -7.47 -4.43 -1.30
CA TYR A 87 -6.59 -5.08 -0.34
C TYR A 87 -6.37 -6.54 -0.77
N ASN A 88 -5.13 -6.87 -1.15
CA ASN A 88 -4.72 -8.20 -1.60
C ASN A 88 -5.61 -8.79 -2.73
N GLY A 89 -6.02 -7.95 -3.68
CA GLY A 89 -6.82 -8.36 -4.84
C GLY A 89 -8.33 -8.39 -4.59
N THR A 90 -8.79 -8.03 -3.39
CA THR A 90 -10.22 -7.94 -3.05
C THR A 90 -10.58 -6.49 -2.76
N LEU A 91 -11.69 -6.00 -3.31
CA LEU A 91 -12.19 -4.66 -3.01
C LEU A 91 -12.92 -4.66 -1.66
N TYR A 92 -12.59 -3.69 -0.82
CA TYR A 92 -13.23 -3.47 0.46
C TYR A 92 -13.73 -2.04 0.55
N LYS A 93 -14.94 -1.88 1.08
CA LYS A 93 -15.54 -0.60 1.42
C LYS A 93 -15.43 -0.36 2.92
N SER A 94 -14.92 0.79 3.33
CA SER A 94 -14.85 1.16 4.75
C SER A 94 -16.26 1.43 5.30
N LEU A 95 -16.52 0.94 6.51
CA LEU A 95 -17.79 1.07 7.21
C LEU A 95 -17.76 2.13 8.33
N ILE A 96 -16.59 2.70 8.60
CA ILE A 96 -16.38 3.68 9.67
C ILE A 96 -15.54 4.87 9.17
N ASP A 97 -15.71 6.01 9.83
CA ASP A 97 -14.89 7.20 9.60
C ASP A 97 -13.54 7.07 10.31
N GLY A 98 -12.49 7.61 9.69
CA GLY A 98 -11.14 7.55 10.26
C GLY A 98 -10.57 6.13 10.40
N ASN A 99 -10.92 5.22 9.50
CA ASN A 99 -10.44 3.85 9.48
C ASN A 99 -8.94 3.80 9.13
N VAL A 100 -8.14 3.45 10.14
CA VAL A 100 -6.67 3.29 10.02
C VAL A 100 -6.23 1.83 10.02
N TYR A 101 -7.16 0.87 10.02
CA TYR A 101 -6.85 -0.56 10.14
C TYR A 101 -7.07 -1.27 8.80
N SER A 102 -6.28 -2.31 8.53
CA SER A 102 -6.49 -3.17 7.36
C SER A 102 -7.73 -4.06 7.54
N PRO A 103 -8.30 -4.61 6.45
CA PRO A 103 -9.36 -5.62 6.52
C PRO A 103 -9.02 -6.84 7.38
N ASP A 104 -7.75 -7.26 7.44
CA ASP A 104 -7.33 -8.37 8.31
C ASP A 104 -7.22 -7.96 9.78
N ALA A 105 -6.73 -6.74 10.05
CA ALA A 105 -6.52 -6.25 11.40
C ALA A 105 -7.83 -5.87 12.10
N TYR A 106 -8.81 -5.33 11.35
CA TYR A 106 -10.11 -4.97 11.87
C TYR A 106 -11.24 -5.26 10.86
N PRO A 107 -11.63 -6.53 10.68
CA PRO A 107 -12.63 -6.92 9.68
C PRO A 107 -13.99 -6.24 9.84
N ALA A 108 -14.38 -5.92 11.08
CA ALA A 108 -15.65 -5.24 11.36
C ALA A 108 -15.72 -3.80 10.81
N GLY A 109 -14.58 -3.19 10.47
CA GLY A 109 -14.52 -1.88 9.84
C GLY A 109 -14.67 -1.90 8.33
N TRP A 110 -14.79 -3.08 7.71
CA TRP A 110 -14.79 -3.25 6.25
C TRP A 110 -15.90 -4.20 5.78
N SER A 111 -16.43 -3.96 4.59
CA SER A 111 -17.28 -4.91 3.85
C SER A 111 -16.68 -5.19 2.49
N VAL A 112 -16.70 -6.45 2.04
CA VAL A 112 -16.33 -6.78 0.66
C VAL A 112 -17.25 -6.02 -0.29
N TYR A 113 -16.63 -5.32 -1.25
CA TYR A 113 -17.32 -4.59 -2.29
C TYR A 113 -17.27 -5.40 -3.59
N ALA A 114 -18.43 -5.56 -4.21
CA ALA A 114 -18.57 -6.08 -5.57
C ALA A 114 -19.24 -4.99 -6.40
N GLU A 115 -18.75 -4.79 -7.63
CA GLU A 115 -19.33 -3.84 -8.60
C GLU A 115 -20.73 -4.26 -9.07
#